data_AF-A0A1F8PRQ7-F1
#
_entry.id   AF-A0A1F8PRQ7-F1
#
_cell.length_a   1.000
_cell.length_b   1.000
_cell.length_c   1.000
_cell.angle_alpha   90.00
_cell.angle_beta   90.00
_cell.angle_gamma   90.00
#
_symmetry.space_group_name_H-M   'P 1'
#
loop_
_entity.id
_entity.type
_entity.pdbx_description
1 polymer ?
#
loop_
_entity_poly.entity_id
_entity_poly.type
_entity_poly.pdbx_seq_one_letter_code
_entity_poly.pdbx_strand_id
1 'polypeptide(L)'
;MGKKPGRTTTSSFGIAGRASHDSAPFYAGRLYHDQPQESITEFAENPLPESCLDRLFCCSSESMPELPDNSIHLMVTSPPYNVGKDYDADLTMPEYLAMLERVWAEVFRVLVPGGRACINVANLGRRPYIPLHAWITQSMLQLGYLMRGEIIWNKAASASPSTAWGSWRSAANPTLRDVHEYILVFSKGAFKRQNPLHKENTISKEDFLEFTKSVWTFRAEPARKVGHPAPFPVELPHRLIQLYSFKYDVVLDPFMGSGQTAIAALKSGRRYVGYELSPDYVSLANERIHVNGVPG
;
A
#
# COMPACT_ATOMS: atom_id res chain seq x y z
N MET A 1 -46.31 -14.04 10.04
CA MET A 1 -46.11 -12.84 9.19
C MET A 1 -45.04 -11.95 9.83
N GLY A 2 -43.78 -12.11 9.41
CA GLY A 2 -42.66 -11.29 9.90
C GLY A 2 -42.53 -10.00 9.10
N LYS A 3 -42.59 -8.84 9.77
CA LYS A 3 -42.37 -7.52 9.15
C LYS A 3 -40.92 -7.42 8.64
N LYS A 4 -40.75 -7.13 7.35
CA LYS A 4 -39.47 -6.68 6.77
C LYS A 4 -39.09 -5.32 7.39
N PRO A 5 -37.83 -5.07 7.77
CA PRO A 5 -37.41 -3.75 8.21
C PRO A 5 -37.41 -2.79 7.01
N GLY A 6 -38.08 -1.64 7.17
CA GLY A 6 -38.19 -0.61 6.14
C GLY A 6 -36.86 0.12 5.92
N ARG A 7 -36.55 0.38 4.65
CA ARG A 7 -35.37 1.12 4.18
C ARG A 7 -35.63 2.62 4.41
N THR A 8 -34.89 3.26 5.32
CA THR A 8 -35.05 4.69 5.62
C THR A 8 -34.03 5.55 4.86
N THR A 9 -34.53 6.64 4.26
CA THR A 9 -33.77 7.68 3.56
C THR A 9 -32.94 8.52 4.55
N THR A 10 -31.76 8.96 4.13
CA THR A 10 -30.81 9.76 4.93
C THR A 10 -31.45 11.04 5.48
N SER A 11 -31.43 11.19 6.81
CA SER A 11 -31.85 12.43 7.50
C SER A 11 -30.79 13.51 7.34
N SER A 12 -31.23 14.77 7.41
CA SER A 12 -30.39 15.95 7.20
C SER A 12 -29.30 16.14 8.27
N PHE A 13 -29.47 15.58 9.47
CA PHE A 13 -28.47 15.65 10.56
C PHE A 13 -28.51 14.40 11.44
N GLY A 14 -27.36 14.12 12.07
CA GLY A 14 -26.96 12.82 12.59
C GLY A 14 -27.90 12.18 13.61
N ILE A 15 -28.18 10.90 13.37
CA ILE A 15 -28.90 10.04 14.32
C ILE A 15 -27.88 9.31 15.19
N ALA A 16 -28.09 9.36 16.50
CA ALA A 16 -27.40 8.55 17.49
C ALA A 16 -27.94 7.11 17.44
N GLY A 17 -27.55 6.33 16.44
CA GLY A 17 -27.94 4.93 16.34
C GLY A 17 -27.36 4.24 15.11
N ARG A 18 -26.97 2.97 15.25
CA ARG A 18 -26.54 2.12 14.11
C ARG A 18 -27.78 1.70 13.30
N ALA A 19 -28.28 2.59 12.45
CA ALA A 19 -29.19 2.23 11.36
C ALA A 19 -28.38 2.00 10.08
N SER A 20 -28.67 0.92 9.35
CA SER A 20 -28.11 0.72 8.01
C SER A 20 -28.79 1.72 7.06
N HIS A 21 -28.06 2.75 6.67
CA HIS A 21 -28.52 3.76 5.73
C HIS A 21 -28.22 3.33 4.29
N ASP A 22 -29.17 3.53 3.38
CA ASP A 22 -28.92 3.40 1.95
C ASP A 22 -28.14 4.61 1.45
N SER A 23 -26.85 4.42 1.21
CA SER A 23 -25.93 5.45 0.73
C SER A 23 -25.96 5.61 -0.79
N ALA A 24 -26.73 4.81 -1.54
CA ALA A 24 -26.77 4.89 -3.01
C ALA A 24 -27.08 6.30 -3.54
N PRO A 25 -28.02 7.09 -2.97
CA PRO A 25 -28.27 8.45 -3.44
C PRO A 25 -27.09 9.42 -3.23
N PHE A 26 -26.27 9.21 -2.19
CA PHE A 26 -25.09 10.04 -1.92
C PHE A 26 -24.01 9.81 -2.98
N TYR A 27 -23.74 8.55 -3.32
CA TYR A 27 -22.77 8.18 -4.35
C TYR A 27 -23.27 8.41 -5.78
N ALA A 28 -24.58 8.55 -6.00
CA ALA A 28 -25.16 8.95 -7.29
C ALA A 28 -25.05 10.46 -7.57
N GLY A 29 -24.49 11.26 -6.64
CA GLY A 29 -24.29 12.69 -6.82
C GLY A 29 -23.27 13.02 -7.92
N ARG A 30 -23.42 14.19 -8.56
CA ARG A 30 -22.55 14.66 -9.66
C ARG A 30 -21.06 14.68 -9.30
N LEU A 31 -20.72 14.83 -8.02
CA LEU A 31 -19.34 14.80 -7.52
C LEU A 31 -18.62 13.48 -7.86
N TYR A 32 -19.35 12.37 -7.95
CA TYR A 32 -18.80 11.04 -8.21
C TYR A 32 -18.85 10.64 -9.69
N HIS A 33 -19.48 11.45 -10.55
CA HIS A 33 -19.73 11.08 -11.96
C HIS A 33 -18.44 10.78 -12.73
N ASP A 34 -17.41 11.61 -12.55
CA ASP A 34 -16.12 11.48 -13.25
C ASP A 34 -15.07 10.69 -12.47
N GLN A 35 -15.47 10.08 -11.34
CA GLN A 35 -14.59 9.23 -10.53
C GLN A 35 -14.64 7.78 -11.03
N PRO A 36 -13.54 7.02 -10.93
CA PRO A 36 -13.57 5.58 -11.16
C PRO A 36 -14.68 4.90 -10.32
N GLN A 37 -15.55 4.16 -11.01
CA GLN A 37 -16.67 3.46 -10.40
C GLN A 37 -16.38 1.96 -10.26
N GLU A 38 -17.03 1.30 -9.31
CA GLU A 38 -16.99 -0.16 -9.24
C GLU A 38 -17.49 -0.76 -10.55
N SER A 39 -16.76 -1.76 -11.05
CA SER A 39 -17.14 -2.54 -12.21
C SER A 39 -17.70 -3.89 -11.74
N ILE A 40 -18.66 -4.43 -12.48
CA ILE A 40 -19.12 -5.80 -12.24
C ILE A 40 -17.98 -6.73 -12.66
N THR A 41 -17.20 -7.20 -11.68
CA THR A 41 -16.13 -8.16 -11.91
C THR A 41 -16.58 -9.53 -11.42
N GLU A 42 -16.60 -10.51 -12.33
CA GLU A 42 -16.68 -11.92 -11.93
C GLU A 42 -15.46 -12.27 -11.06
N PHE A 43 -15.62 -13.24 -10.16
CA PHE A 43 -14.51 -13.74 -9.37
C PHE A 43 -13.46 -14.35 -10.30
N ALA A 44 -12.23 -13.87 -10.21
CA ALA A 44 -11.09 -14.40 -10.93
C ALA A 44 -9.89 -14.47 -9.99
N GLU A 45 -9.38 -15.68 -9.77
CA GLU A 45 -8.16 -15.95 -9.01
C GLU A 45 -7.40 -17.06 -9.76
N ASN A 46 -6.44 -16.67 -10.59
CA ASN A 46 -5.62 -17.62 -11.33
C ASN A 46 -4.52 -18.19 -10.42
N PRO A 47 -4.22 -19.50 -10.52
CA PRO A 47 -3.17 -20.10 -9.70
C PRO A 47 -1.81 -19.51 -10.05
N LEU A 48 -1.04 -19.15 -9.02
CA LEU A 48 0.34 -18.74 -9.19
C LEU A 48 1.24 -19.99 -9.30
N PRO A 49 2.17 -20.08 -10.26
CA PRO A 49 3.11 -21.20 -10.35
C PRO A 49 3.93 -21.35 -9.06
N GLU A 50 4.14 -22.58 -8.59
CA GLU A 50 4.92 -22.84 -7.36
C GLU A 50 6.34 -22.28 -7.44
N SER A 51 6.93 -22.23 -8.64
CA SER A 51 8.25 -21.64 -8.91
C SER A 51 8.35 -20.14 -8.65
N CYS A 52 7.21 -19.46 -8.49
CA CYS A 52 7.12 -18.03 -8.18
C CYS A 52 6.82 -17.77 -6.70
N LEU A 53 6.31 -18.75 -5.95
CA LEU A 53 5.95 -18.57 -4.55
C LEU A 53 7.19 -18.41 -3.67
N ASP A 54 7.14 -17.44 -2.76
CA ASP A 54 8.22 -17.04 -1.86
C ASP A 54 9.53 -16.76 -2.59
N ARG A 55 9.42 -16.07 -3.73
CA ARG A 55 10.54 -15.76 -4.60
C ARG A 55 10.78 -14.26 -4.71
N LEU A 56 12.05 -13.91 -4.72
CA LEU A 56 12.56 -12.61 -5.11
C LEU A 56 13.22 -12.70 -6.48
N PHE A 57 12.69 -11.98 -7.46
CA PHE A 57 13.24 -11.86 -8.81
C PHE A 57 14.22 -10.70 -8.89
N CYS A 58 15.40 -10.95 -9.47
CA CYS A 58 16.43 -9.94 -9.70
C CYS A 58 16.24 -9.28 -11.09
N CYS A 59 15.13 -8.56 -11.27
CA CYS A 59 14.78 -7.90 -12.52
C CYS A 59 13.79 -6.75 -12.29
N SER A 60 13.50 -5.96 -13.34
CA SER A 60 12.52 -4.87 -13.25
C SER A 60 11.11 -5.41 -13.08
N SER A 61 10.33 -4.77 -12.20
CA SER A 61 8.90 -4.99 -12.02
C SER A 61 8.03 -4.26 -13.04
N GLU A 62 8.62 -3.50 -13.98
CA GLU A 62 7.88 -2.86 -15.08
C GLU A 62 7.28 -3.88 -16.06
N SER A 63 7.70 -5.14 -15.98
CA SER A 63 7.08 -6.29 -16.64
C SER A 63 7.20 -7.51 -15.72
N MET A 64 6.08 -8.20 -15.47
CA MET A 64 6.00 -9.39 -14.61
C MET A 64 5.46 -10.60 -15.38
N PRO A 65 6.12 -11.03 -16.48
CA PRO A 65 5.59 -12.11 -17.34
C PRO A 65 5.49 -13.46 -16.62
N GLU A 66 6.19 -13.64 -15.51
CA GLU A 66 6.13 -14.84 -14.67
C GLU A 66 4.81 -14.94 -13.89
N LEU A 67 4.10 -13.82 -13.72
CA LEU A 67 2.87 -13.73 -12.94
C LEU A 67 1.64 -13.71 -13.86
N PRO A 68 0.73 -14.69 -13.72
CA PRO A 68 -0.55 -14.66 -14.43
C PRO A 68 -1.41 -13.45 -14.02
N ASP A 69 -2.34 -13.07 -14.88
CA ASP A 69 -3.37 -12.09 -14.54
C ASP A 69 -4.15 -12.58 -13.31
N ASN A 70 -4.59 -11.69 -12.42
CA ASN A 70 -5.41 -12.04 -11.26
C ASN A 70 -4.83 -13.17 -10.37
N SER A 71 -3.51 -13.23 -10.13
CA SER A 71 -2.87 -14.22 -9.27
C SER A 71 -2.35 -13.66 -7.92
N ILE A 72 -2.36 -12.34 -7.75
CA ILE A 72 -1.84 -11.64 -6.57
C ILE A 72 -2.98 -11.02 -5.76
N HIS A 73 -2.88 -11.07 -4.43
CA HIS A 73 -3.98 -10.74 -3.53
C HIS A 73 -3.86 -9.35 -2.92
N LEU A 74 -2.62 -8.95 -2.63
CA LEU A 74 -2.26 -7.70 -1.99
C LEU A 74 -0.88 -7.28 -2.52
N MET A 75 -0.72 -6.01 -2.89
CA MET A 75 0.58 -5.38 -3.07
C MET A 75 0.84 -4.45 -1.89
N VAL A 76 2.03 -4.54 -1.29
CA VAL A 76 2.53 -3.58 -0.31
C VAL A 76 3.93 -3.17 -0.72
N THR A 77 4.18 -1.88 -0.88
CA THR A 77 5.48 -1.40 -1.35
C THR A 77 5.80 0.02 -0.89
N SER A 78 7.04 0.42 -1.11
CA SER A 78 7.52 1.80 -1.05
C SER A 78 8.43 2.03 -2.24
N PRO A 79 8.01 2.78 -3.28
CA PRO A 79 8.85 2.99 -4.45
C PRO A 79 10.14 3.73 -4.11
N PRO A 80 11.20 3.60 -4.93
CA PRO A 80 12.40 4.44 -4.81
C PRO A 80 12.00 5.91 -4.97
N TYR A 81 12.64 6.82 -4.23
CA TYR A 81 12.27 8.24 -4.25
C TYR A 81 13.07 9.08 -5.24
N ASN A 82 14.00 8.47 -5.99
CA ASN A 82 14.78 9.15 -7.02
C ASN A 82 15.51 10.41 -6.49
N VAL A 83 16.03 10.32 -5.26
CA VAL A 83 16.65 11.44 -4.52
C VAL A 83 18.17 11.32 -4.43
N GLY A 84 18.80 10.59 -5.37
CA GLY A 84 20.25 10.53 -5.51
C GLY A 84 20.96 9.86 -4.33
N LYS A 85 20.31 8.90 -3.66
CA LYS A 85 21.06 7.93 -2.85
C LYS A 85 21.76 6.96 -3.81
N ASP A 86 22.86 6.33 -3.41
CA ASP A 86 23.83 5.60 -4.26
C ASP A 86 23.26 4.50 -5.22
N TYR A 87 21.95 4.28 -5.25
CA TYR A 87 21.20 3.26 -5.97
C TYR A 87 19.98 3.81 -6.75
N ASP A 88 19.65 5.11 -6.62
CA ASP A 88 18.58 5.74 -7.42
C ASP A 88 19.16 6.13 -8.79
N ALA A 89 18.43 5.82 -9.88
CA ALA A 89 18.72 6.40 -11.18
C ALA A 89 18.53 7.93 -11.14
N ASP A 90 19.27 8.69 -11.95
CA ASP A 90 19.10 10.15 -12.04
C ASP A 90 17.97 10.50 -13.01
N LEU A 91 16.75 10.06 -12.70
CA LEU A 91 15.59 10.28 -13.57
C LEU A 91 15.04 11.69 -13.40
N THR A 92 14.50 12.25 -14.47
CA THR A 92 13.60 13.40 -14.37
C THR A 92 12.27 12.98 -13.75
N MET A 93 11.52 13.94 -13.19
CA MET A 93 10.21 13.63 -12.59
C MET A 93 9.24 12.93 -13.57
N PRO A 94 9.11 13.33 -14.85
CA PRO A 94 8.29 12.60 -15.81
C PRO A 94 8.75 11.16 -16.07
N GLU A 95 10.06 10.92 -16.18
CA GLU A 95 10.61 9.57 -16.38
C GLU A 95 10.33 8.67 -15.17
N TYR A 96 10.49 9.21 -13.96
CA TYR A 96 10.17 8.53 -12.71
C TYR A 96 8.69 8.16 -12.62
N LEU A 97 7.78 9.11 -12.88
CA LEU A 97 6.33 8.85 -12.86
C LEU A 97 5.93 7.84 -13.94
N ALA A 98 6.52 7.90 -15.14
CA ALA A 98 6.27 6.95 -16.21
C ALA A 98 6.74 5.53 -15.85
N MET A 99 7.87 5.39 -15.14
CA MET A 99 8.32 4.10 -14.60
C MET A 99 7.31 3.55 -13.58
N LEU A 100 6.85 4.39 -12.64
CA LEU A 100 5.82 3.98 -11.68
C LEU A 100 4.52 3.55 -12.37
N GLU A 101 4.07 4.30 -13.38
CA GLU A 101 2.87 3.96 -14.17
C GLU A 101 2.95 2.57 -14.81
N ARG A 102 4.11 2.18 -15.36
CA ARG A 102 4.33 0.84 -15.92
C ARG A 102 4.21 -0.25 -14.85
N VAL A 103 4.83 -0.03 -13.69
CA VAL A 103 4.71 -0.95 -12.54
C VAL A 103 3.28 -1.03 -12.05
N TRP A 104 2.57 0.09 -11.91
CA TRP A 104 1.17 0.10 -11.47
C TRP A 104 0.24 -0.60 -12.46
N ALA A 105 0.51 -0.51 -13.76
CA ALA A 105 -0.23 -1.25 -14.79
C ALA A 105 -0.02 -2.77 -14.67
N GLU A 106 1.22 -3.22 -14.45
CA GLU A 106 1.50 -4.65 -14.20
C GLU A 106 0.88 -5.14 -12.90
N VAL A 107 0.97 -4.36 -11.82
CA VAL A 107 0.27 -4.66 -10.56
C VAL A 107 -1.24 -4.75 -10.78
N PHE A 108 -1.82 -3.88 -11.62
CA PHE A 108 -3.25 -3.91 -11.92
C PHE A 108 -3.60 -5.20 -12.65
N ARG A 109 -2.79 -5.63 -13.62
CA ARG A 109 -2.97 -6.89 -14.35
C ARG A 109 -2.97 -8.10 -13.41
N VAL A 110 -1.95 -8.22 -12.56
CA VAL A 110 -1.75 -9.42 -11.70
C VAL A 110 -2.63 -9.43 -10.45
N LEU A 111 -3.15 -8.29 -9.97
CA LEU A 111 -4.06 -8.27 -8.82
C LEU A 111 -5.39 -8.96 -9.14
N VAL A 112 -5.92 -9.73 -8.19
CA VAL A 112 -7.30 -10.25 -8.26
C VAL A 112 -8.33 -9.12 -8.20
N PRO A 113 -9.55 -9.29 -8.73
CA PRO A 113 -10.64 -8.35 -8.51
C PRO A 113 -10.94 -8.17 -7.02
N GLY A 114 -10.97 -6.93 -6.57
CA GLY A 114 -11.05 -6.56 -5.16
C GLY A 114 -9.74 -6.71 -4.37
N GLY A 115 -8.66 -7.19 -5.00
CA GLY A 115 -7.30 -7.14 -4.45
C GLY A 115 -6.87 -5.71 -4.14
N ARG A 116 -5.87 -5.57 -3.27
CA ARG A 116 -5.43 -4.26 -2.75
C ARG A 116 -4.04 -3.89 -3.22
N ALA A 117 -3.82 -2.60 -3.45
CA ALA A 117 -2.51 -2.00 -3.67
C ALA A 117 -2.28 -0.96 -2.59
N CYS A 118 -1.23 -1.15 -1.78
CA CYS A 118 -0.87 -0.26 -0.68
C CYS A 118 0.52 0.31 -0.90
N ILE A 119 0.61 1.64 -0.98
CA ILE A 119 1.85 2.35 -1.35
C ILE A 119 2.25 3.28 -0.22
N ASN A 120 3.38 2.99 0.43
CA ASN A 120 4.02 3.94 1.34
C ASN A 120 4.81 4.98 0.53
N VAL A 121 4.53 6.26 0.75
CA VAL A 121 5.14 7.36 0.01
C VAL A 121 5.38 8.58 0.91
N ALA A 122 6.59 9.11 0.85
CA ALA A 122 6.96 10.42 1.38
C ALA A 122 6.81 11.50 0.29
N ASN A 123 6.38 12.69 0.69
CA ASN A 123 6.52 13.86 -0.18
C ASN A 123 7.97 14.35 -0.18
N LEU A 124 8.40 14.91 -1.30
CA LEU A 124 9.80 15.25 -1.54
C LEU A 124 10.02 16.76 -1.50
N GLY A 125 11.24 17.15 -1.17
CA GLY A 125 11.62 18.55 -1.13
C GLY A 125 10.89 19.36 -0.06
N ARG A 126 11.32 20.61 0.07
CA ARG A 126 10.71 21.61 0.96
C ARG A 126 10.50 22.92 0.24
N ARG A 127 11.39 23.22 -0.71
CA ARG A 127 11.40 24.40 -1.57
C ARG A 127 12.05 24.03 -2.92
N PRO A 128 11.27 23.59 -3.92
CA PRO A 128 9.83 23.37 -3.89
C PRO A 128 9.44 22.13 -3.06
N TYR A 129 8.18 22.11 -2.61
CA TYR A 129 7.54 20.91 -2.07
C TYR A 129 6.91 20.13 -3.22
N ILE A 130 7.13 18.82 -3.23
CA ILE A 130 6.72 17.90 -4.28
C ILE A 130 5.70 16.94 -3.66
N PRO A 131 4.40 17.09 -3.97
CA PRO A 131 3.34 16.28 -3.39
C PRO A 131 3.25 14.92 -4.11
N LEU A 132 4.29 14.09 -3.98
CA LEU A 132 4.40 12.83 -4.70
C LEU A 132 3.19 11.90 -4.47
N HIS A 133 2.64 11.87 -3.25
CA HIS A 133 1.41 11.12 -2.95
C HIS A 133 0.24 11.47 -3.89
N ALA A 134 0.08 12.75 -4.25
CA ALA A 134 -1.02 13.22 -5.10
C ALA A 134 -0.82 12.79 -6.56
N TRP A 135 0.41 12.85 -7.06
CA TRP A 135 0.72 12.42 -8.43
C TRP A 135 0.57 10.90 -8.59
N ILE A 136 1.06 10.12 -7.62
CA ILE A 136 0.82 8.67 -7.59
C ILE A 136 -0.67 8.37 -7.53
N THR A 137 -1.43 9.09 -6.69
CA THR A 137 -2.89 8.91 -6.60
C THR A 137 -3.57 9.16 -7.94
N GLN A 138 -3.21 10.24 -8.64
CA GLN A 138 -3.76 10.54 -9.96
C GLN A 138 -3.45 9.43 -10.97
N SER A 139 -2.21 8.96 -11.02
CA SER A 139 -1.77 7.86 -11.89
C SER A 139 -2.57 6.58 -11.62
N MET A 140 -2.73 6.19 -10.35
CA MET A 140 -3.51 5.02 -9.95
C MET A 140 -4.98 5.15 -10.39
N LEU A 141 -5.61 6.31 -10.18
CA LEU A 141 -7.00 6.55 -10.60
C LEU A 141 -7.16 6.47 -12.13
N GLN A 142 -6.21 7.01 -12.89
CA GLN A 142 -6.22 6.95 -14.36
C GLN A 142 -6.07 5.52 -14.91
N LEU A 143 -5.34 4.66 -14.21
CA LEU A 143 -5.22 3.22 -14.52
C LEU A 143 -6.47 2.42 -14.13
N GLY A 144 -7.47 3.03 -13.49
CA GLY A 144 -8.72 2.39 -13.11
C GLY A 144 -8.74 1.77 -11.72
N TYR A 145 -7.74 2.07 -10.88
CA TYR A 145 -7.82 1.73 -9.46
C TYR A 145 -8.90 2.54 -8.75
N LEU A 146 -9.51 1.92 -7.74
CA LEU A 146 -10.45 2.57 -6.83
C LEU A 146 -9.73 2.96 -5.54
N MET A 147 -9.64 4.26 -5.26
CA MET A 147 -9.04 4.74 -4.01
C MET A 147 -9.98 4.43 -2.83
N ARG A 148 -9.48 3.67 -1.86
CA ARG A 148 -10.21 3.35 -0.62
C ARG A 148 -10.01 4.41 0.46
N GLY A 149 -8.84 5.03 0.46
CA GLY A 149 -8.45 6.06 1.42
C GLY A 149 -6.94 6.11 1.60
N GLU A 150 -6.52 6.87 2.59
CA GLU A 150 -5.12 7.01 2.98
C GLU A 150 -4.97 6.84 4.48
N ILE A 151 -3.79 6.37 4.89
CA ILE A 151 -3.37 6.26 6.29
C ILE A 151 -2.13 7.14 6.46
N ILE A 152 -2.12 7.96 7.50
CA ILE A 152 -0.97 8.77 7.87
C ILE A 152 -0.10 7.95 8.83
N TRP A 153 1.07 7.54 8.36
CA TRP A 153 2.07 6.95 9.23
C TRP A 153 2.88 8.05 9.90
N ASN A 154 2.54 8.34 11.16
CA ASN A 154 3.31 9.21 12.04
C ASN A 154 4.51 8.43 12.58
N LYS A 155 5.73 8.89 12.26
CA LYS A 155 6.99 8.24 12.67
C LYS A 155 7.32 8.39 14.16
N ALA A 156 6.36 8.78 15.00
CA ALA A 156 6.44 8.82 16.46
C ALA A 156 7.69 9.53 16.99
N ALA A 157 7.73 10.87 16.88
CA ALA A 157 8.82 11.75 17.35
C ALA A 157 10.26 11.41 16.86
N SER A 158 10.44 10.38 16.04
CA SER A 158 11.69 10.09 15.32
C SER A 158 11.92 11.03 14.14
N ALA A 159 11.18 12.14 14.10
CA ALA A 159 11.56 13.32 13.34
C ALA A 159 13.00 13.66 13.74
N SER A 160 13.94 13.22 12.90
CA SER A 160 15.34 13.60 12.91
C SER A 160 15.46 15.04 13.38
N PRO A 161 16.49 15.44 14.15
CA PRO A 161 16.76 16.83 14.49
C PRO A 161 17.11 17.66 13.23
N SER A 162 16.38 17.47 12.12
CA SER A 162 16.15 18.41 11.05
C SER A 162 15.79 19.75 11.68
N THR A 163 16.82 20.58 11.77
CA THR A 163 16.76 22.02 11.85
C THR A 163 16.07 22.54 10.59
N ALA A 164 14.74 22.35 10.51
CA ALA A 164 13.88 23.05 9.56
C ALA A 164 13.71 24.52 10.00
N TRP A 165 14.80 25.14 10.44
CA TRP A 165 14.84 26.55 10.73
C TRP A 165 15.04 27.24 9.39
N GLY A 166 13.93 27.45 8.68
CA GLY A 166 13.87 28.49 7.66
C GLY A 166 14.08 29.83 8.34
N SER A 167 13.06 30.67 8.36
CA SER A 167 13.07 31.88 9.19
C SER A 167 12.73 31.54 10.64
N TRP A 168 13.74 31.17 11.45
CA TRP A 168 13.54 30.85 12.88
C TRP A 168 12.76 31.97 13.59
N ARG A 169 11.62 31.62 14.20
CA ARG A 169 10.70 32.57 14.85
C ARG A 169 10.29 33.76 13.97
N SER A 170 10.26 33.58 12.66
CA SER A 170 9.84 34.59 11.70
C SER A 170 8.78 34.02 10.76
N ALA A 171 7.77 34.85 10.51
CA ALA A 171 6.68 34.53 9.59
C ALA A 171 7.09 34.68 8.11
N ALA A 172 8.33 35.08 7.82
CA ALA A 172 8.78 35.32 6.45
C ALA A 172 8.68 34.07 5.58
N ASN A 173 9.16 32.92 6.10
CA ASN A 173 9.06 31.62 5.44
C ASN A 173 9.46 30.48 6.41
N PRO A 174 8.62 30.11 7.39
CA PRO A 174 8.86 28.92 8.21
C PRO A 174 8.69 27.65 7.36
N THR A 175 9.56 26.66 7.56
CA THR A 175 9.47 25.37 6.84
C THR A 175 8.89 24.30 7.76
N LEU A 176 7.89 23.56 7.27
CA LEU A 176 7.32 22.45 8.02
C LEU A 176 8.33 21.30 8.15
N ARG A 177 8.20 20.54 9.25
CA ARG A 177 8.95 19.30 9.45
C ARG A 177 8.05 18.14 9.07
N ASP A 178 8.46 17.39 8.06
CA ASP A 178 7.76 16.17 7.68
C ASP A 178 7.99 15.10 8.75
N VAL A 179 6.94 14.81 9.53
CA VAL A 179 6.95 13.83 10.61
C VAL A 179 6.19 12.55 10.24
N HIS A 180 5.60 12.53 9.05
CA HIS A 180 4.76 11.45 8.57
C HIS A 180 5.09 11.06 7.13
N GLU A 181 4.58 9.90 6.76
CA GLU A 181 4.48 9.42 5.39
C GLU A 181 3.03 9.00 5.12
N TYR A 182 2.66 8.90 3.84
CA TYR A 182 1.34 8.49 3.40
C TYR A 182 1.38 7.01 3.06
N ILE A 183 0.37 6.27 3.48
CA ILE A 183 0.08 4.93 2.97
C ILE A 183 -1.21 5.04 2.18
N LEU A 184 -1.09 5.03 0.86
CA LEU A 184 -2.22 5.11 -0.06
C LEU A 184 -2.81 3.72 -0.24
N VAL A 185 -4.15 3.58 -0.19
CA VAL A 185 -4.83 2.29 -0.28
C VAL A 185 -5.79 2.29 -1.47
N PHE A 186 -5.57 1.38 -2.41
CA PHE A 186 -6.34 1.21 -3.64
C PHE A 186 -6.88 -0.20 -3.79
N SER A 187 -7.91 -0.35 -4.62
CA SER A 187 -8.54 -1.64 -4.98
C SER A 187 -8.66 -1.79 -6.49
N LYS A 188 -8.54 -3.02 -7.01
CA LYS A 188 -8.81 -3.33 -8.43
C LYS A 188 -10.29 -3.63 -8.64
N GLY A 189 -10.98 -2.88 -9.50
CA GLY A 189 -12.32 -3.21 -10.01
C GLY A 189 -13.49 -3.08 -9.03
N ALA A 190 -13.35 -3.55 -7.80
CA ALA A 190 -14.38 -3.52 -6.75
C ALA A 190 -13.77 -3.17 -5.38
N PHE A 191 -14.54 -2.49 -4.52
CA PHE A 191 -14.10 -2.20 -3.16
C PHE A 191 -14.14 -3.42 -2.26
N LYS A 192 -14.98 -4.42 -2.53
CA LYS A 192 -15.03 -5.66 -1.74
C LYS A 192 -14.38 -6.80 -2.51
N ARG A 193 -13.37 -7.45 -1.90
CA ARG A 193 -12.86 -8.72 -2.40
C ARG A 193 -13.80 -9.86 -2.01
N GLN A 194 -14.12 -10.73 -2.96
CA GLN A 194 -14.89 -11.93 -2.68
C GLN A 194 -14.00 -12.99 -1.99
N ASN A 195 -14.61 -13.92 -1.26
CA ASN A 195 -13.92 -15.03 -0.60
C ASN A 195 -14.73 -16.33 -0.74
N PRO A 196 -14.94 -16.84 -1.97
CA PRO A 196 -15.75 -18.04 -2.20
C PRO A 196 -15.13 -19.30 -1.61
N LEU A 197 -13.80 -19.33 -1.45
CA LEU A 197 -13.06 -20.44 -0.85
C LEU A 197 -13.04 -20.40 0.69
N HIS A 198 -13.73 -19.44 1.31
CA HIS A 198 -13.78 -19.27 2.77
C HIS A 198 -12.41 -19.26 3.44
N LYS A 199 -11.42 -18.61 2.81
CA LYS A 199 -10.07 -18.45 3.36
C LYS A 199 -10.13 -17.78 4.74
N GLU A 200 -9.21 -18.18 5.61
CA GLU A 200 -9.16 -17.78 7.03
C GLU A 200 -8.79 -16.30 7.21
N ASN A 201 -9.51 -15.61 8.10
CA ASN A 201 -9.11 -14.30 8.63
C ASN A 201 -8.25 -14.51 9.88
N THR A 202 -7.08 -13.88 9.95
CA THR A 202 -6.14 -14.06 11.07
C THR A 202 -6.04 -12.86 12.01
N ILE A 203 -6.64 -11.72 11.64
CA ILE A 203 -6.54 -10.49 12.43
C ILE A 203 -7.33 -10.62 13.74
N SER A 204 -6.72 -10.19 14.85
CA SER A 204 -7.41 -10.14 16.14
C SER A 204 -8.43 -9.00 16.17
N LYS A 205 -9.35 -9.03 17.13
CA LYS A 205 -10.34 -7.96 17.31
C LYS A 205 -9.66 -6.64 17.69
N GLU A 206 -8.67 -6.73 18.57
CA GLU A 206 -7.89 -5.61 19.08
C GLU A 206 -7.09 -4.95 17.95
N ASP A 207 -6.39 -5.75 17.15
CA ASP A 207 -5.66 -5.29 15.98
C ASP A 207 -6.60 -4.71 14.93
N PHE A 208 -7.76 -5.30 14.71
CA PHE A 208 -8.73 -4.75 13.77
C PHE A 208 -9.18 -3.34 14.17
N LEU A 209 -9.47 -3.11 15.44
CA LEU A 209 -9.87 -1.78 15.93
C LEU A 209 -8.71 -0.76 15.87
N GLU A 210 -7.48 -1.20 16.09
CA GLU A 210 -6.30 -0.34 16.03
C GLU A 210 -5.90 -0.02 14.59
N PHE A 211 -5.78 -1.03 13.74
CA PHE A 211 -5.26 -0.89 12.38
C PHE A 211 -6.27 -0.18 11.45
N THR A 212 -7.56 -0.18 11.78
CA THR A 212 -8.58 0.56 11.01
C THR A 212 -8.61 2.07 11.29
N LYS A 213 -7.75 2.59 12.18
CA LYS A 213 -7.55 4.03 12.35
C LYS A 213 -6.77 4.61 11.17
N SER A 214 -7.07 5.84 10.79
CA SER A 214 -6.38 6.54 9.69
C SER A 214 -5.04 7.17 10.07
N VAL A 215 -4.62 7.08 11.34
CA VAL A 215 -3.31 7.57 11.79
C VAL A 215 -2.61 6.46 12.56
N TRP A 216 -1.47 6.00 12.07
CA TRP A 216 -0.65 4.98 12.71
C TRP A 216 0.60 5.60 13.29
N THR A 217 0.91 5.29 14.55
CA THR A 217 2.06 5.87 15.25
C THR A 217 3.03 4.78 15.68
N PHE A 218 4.16 4.66 14.98
CA PHE A 218 5.27 3.78 15.34
C PHE A 218 6.58 4.29 14.70
N ARG A 219 7.71 3.92 15.30
CA ARG A 219 9.05 4.39 14.89
C ARG A 219 9.52 3.72 13.60
N ALA A 220 10.32 4.42 12.81
CA ALA A 220 11.02 3.84 11.66
C ALA A 220 12.14 2.88 12.11
N GLU A 221 12.50 1.92 11.26
CA GLU A 221 13.66 1.04 11.48
C GLU A 221 14.99 1.79 11.24
N PRO A 222 16.00 1.65 12.10
CA PRO A 222 17.30 2.30 11.88
C PRO A 222 18.02 1.72 10.63
N ALA A 223 18.26 2.55 9.62
CA ALA A 223 18.91 2.17 8.36
C ALA A 223 20.23 1.39 8.54
N ARG A 224 21.08 1.79 9.51
CA ARG A 224 22.35 1.11 9.84
C ARG A 224 22.19 -0.33 10.29
N LYS A 225 21.08 -0.68 10.95
CA LYS A 225 20.83 -2.04 11.43
C LYS A 225 20.39 -2.96 10.29
N VAL A 226 19.86 -2.38 9.22
CA VAL A 226 19.25 -3.10 8.11
C VAL A 226 20.21 -3.27 6.92
N GLY A 227 21.26 -2.45 6.83
CA GLY A 227 22.11 -2.40 5.64
C GLY A 227 21.41 -1.80 4.43
N HIS A 228 20.20 -1.26 4.63
CA HIS A 228 19.42 -0.56 3.62
C HIS A 228 19.19 0.90 4.04
N PRO A 229 19.42 1.87 3.14
CA PRO A 229 19.37 3.30 3.45
C PRO A 229 17.98 3.88 3.76
N ALA A 230 16.88 3.17 3.47
CA ALA A 230 15.52 3.61 3.81
C ALA A 230 14.43 2.51 3.82
N PRO A 231 14.54 1.46 4.65
CA PRO A 231 13.44 0.51 4.83
C PRO A 231 12.30 1.12 5.67
N PHE A 232 11.04 0.91 5.26
CA PHE A 232 9.92 1.03 6.20
C PHE A 232 10.00 -0.10 7.24
N PRO A 233 9.44 0.05 8.45
CA PRO A 233 9.48 -1.01 9.46
C PRO A 233 8.55 -2.17 9.11
N VAL A 234 8.89 -3.40 9.50
CA VAL A 234 8.07 -4.63 9.28
C VAL A 234 6.63 -4.50 9.80
N GLU A 235 6.41 -3.64 10.81
CA GLU A 235 5.08 -3.33 11.35
C GLU A 235 4.12 -2.79 10.27
N LEU A 236 4.61 -1.95 9.35
CA LEU A 236 3.78 -1.34 8.31
C LEU A 236 3.13 -2.38 7.38
N PRO A 237 3.90 -3.26 6.69
CA PRO A 237 3.31 -4.30 5.87
C PRO A 237 2.52 -5.30 6.70
N HIS A 238 2.94 -5.61 7.94
CA HIS A 238 2.18 -6.52 8.81
C HIS A 238 0.73 -6.05 9.02
N ARG A 239 0.53 -4.77 9.37
CA ARG A 239 -0.83 -4.20 9.54
C ARG A 239 -1.67 -4.31 8.26
N LEU A 240 -1.09 -3.97 7.12
CA LEU A 240 -1.77 -4.02 5.83
C LEU A 240 -2.12 -5.46 5.42
N ILE A 241 -1.21 -6.40 5.66
CA ILE A 241 -1.40 -7.83 5.42
C ILE A 241 -2.55 -8.37 6.28
N GLN A 242 -2.60 -8.00 7.57
CA GLN A 242 -3.70 -8.41 8.45
C GLN A 242 -5.05 -7.81 8.03
N LEU A 243 -5.07 -6.56 7.54
CA LEU A 243 -6.31 -5.90 7.10
C LEU A 243 -6.85 -6.39 5.76
N TYR A 244 -5.97 -6.71 4.82
CA TYR A 244 -6.31 -6.80 3.39
C TYR A 244 -5.97 -8.13 2.72
N SER A 245 -5.56 -9.13 3.48
CA SER A 245 -5.32 -10.48 2.94
C SER A 245 -5.81 -11.56 3.89
N PHE A 246 -6.17 -12.72 3.33
CA PHE A 246 -6.47 -13.93 4.08
C PHE A 246 -5.19 -14.75 4.28
N LYS A 247 -5.24 -15.76 5.15
CA LYS A 247 -4.14 -16.71 5.31
C LYS A 247 -3.80 -17.38 3.97
N TYR A 248 -2.50 -17.59 3.72
CA TYR A 248 -1.93 -18.14 2.48
C TYR A 248 -2.10 -17.30 1.21
N ASP A 249 -2.73 -16.13 1.27
CA ASP A 249 -2.70 -15.18 0.16
C ASP A 249 -1.27 -14.78 -0.19
N VAL A 250 -1.08 -14.35 -1.44
CA VAL A 250 0.20 -13.91 -1.98
C VAL A 250 0.32 -12.39 -1.91
N VAL A 251 1.38 -11.91 -1.24
CA VAL A 251 1.73 -10.50 -1.11
C VAL A 251 2.85 -10.14 -2.08
N LEU A 252 2.62 -9.16 -2.95
CA LEU A 252 3.60 -8.65 -3.90
C LEU A 252 4.31 -7.41 -3.37
N ASP A 253 5.62 -7.34 -3.56
CA ASP A 253 6.39 -6.09 -3.45
C ASP A 253 7.21 -5.86 -4.74
N PRO A 254 6.81 -4.92 -5.62
CA PRO A 254 7.54 -4.60 -6.85
C PRO A 254 8.87 -3.87 -6.61
N PHE A 255 9.15 -3.45 -5.37
CA PHE A 255 10.37 -2.73 -4.96
C PHE A 255 10.86 -3.31 -3.62
N MET A 256 11.20 -4.61 -3.61
CA MET A 256 11.43 -5.40 -2.39
C MET A 256 12.51 -4.83 -1.47
N GLY A 257 13.53 -4.15 -2.03
CA GLY A 257 14.63 -3.57 -1.27
C GLY A 257 15.27 -4.60 -0.36
N SER A 258 15.10 -4.43 0.96
CA SER A 258 15.72 -5.32 1.95
C SER A 258 14.81 -6.40 2.56
N GLY A 259 13.61 -6.61 2.02
CA GLY A 259 12.78 -7.79 2.35
C GLY A 259 11.69 -7.59 3.41
N GLN A 260 11.36 -6.35 3.79
CA GLN A 260 10.37 -6.05 4.85
C GLN A 260 9.02 -6.73 4.60
N THR A 261 8.49 -6.57 3.38
CA THR A 261 7.18 -7.10 2.98
C THR A 261 7.17 -8.62 3.02
N ALA A 262 8.22 -9.27 2.49
CA ALA A 262 8.38 -10.72 2.53
C ALA A 262 8.45 -11.26 3.97
N ILE A 263 9.24 -10.63 4.84
CA ILE A 263 9.34 -11.01 6.26
C ILE A 263 7.97 -10.89 6.94
N ALA A 264 7.25 -9.79 6.71
CA ALA A 264 5.92 -9.58 7.29
C ALA A 264 4.88 -10.59 6.77
N ALA A 265 4.95 -10.92 5.48
CA ALA A 265 4.08 -11.92 4.86
C ALA A 265 4.27 -13.29 5.49
N LEU A 266 5.50 -13.78 5.54
CA LEU A 266 5.80 -15.10 6.10
C LEU A 266 5.43 -15.18 7.59
N LYS A 267 5.79 -14.18 8.39
CA LYS A 267 5.39 -14.11 9.81
C LYS A 267 3.88 -14.08 10.04
N SER A 268 3.14 -13.58 9.06
CA SER A 268 1.68 -13.54 9.09
C SER A 268 1.02 -14.77 8.44
N GLY A 269 1.79 -15.78 8.03
CA GLY A 269 1.25 -16.96 7.34
C GLY A 269 0.70 -16.66 5.94
N ARG A 270 1.27 -15.66 5.25
CA ARG A 270 1.06 -15.38 3.83
C ARG A 270 2.29 -15.83 3.03
N ARG A 271 2.13 -15.91 1.72
CA ARG A 271 3.22 -16.12 0.76
C ARG A 271 3.64 -14.78 0.19
N TYR A 272 4.81 -14.71 -0.44
CA TYR A 272 5.25 -13.48 -1.09
C TYR A 272 5.79 -13.68 -2.50
N VAL A 273 5.81 -12.59 -3.26
CA VAL A 273 6.58 -12.42 -4.50
C VAL A 273 7.24 -11.05 -4.45
N GLY A 274 8.48 -10.95 -4.87
CA GLY A 274 9.24 -9.70 -4.88
C GLY A 274 10.01 -9.46 -6.15
N TYR A 275 10.25 -8.18 -6.44
CA TYR A 275 11.16 -7.74 -7.49
C TYR A 275 12.15 -6.73 -6.91
N GLU A 276 13.42 -6.85 -7.29
CA GLU A 276 14.49 -5.93 -6.93
C GLU A 276 15.52 -5.90 -8.05
N LEU A 277 16.01 -4.71 -8.42
CA LEU A 277 16.95 -4.53 -9.51
C LEU A 277 18.39 -4.82 -9.08
N SER A 278 18.74 -4.47 -7.84
CA SER A 278 20.10 -4.61 -7.33
C SER A 278 20.39 -6.04 -6.85
N PRO A 279 21.35 -6.77 -7.46
CA PRO A 279 21.73 -8.11 -7.01
C PRO A 279 22.22 -8.15 -5.56
N ASP A 280 22.84 -7.07 -5.09
CA ASP A 280 23.30 -6.95 -3.70
C ASP A 280 22.13 -6.85 -2.73
N TYR A 281 21.08 -6.11 -3.09
CA TYR A 281 19.86 -6.04 -2.27
C TYR A 281 19.04 -7.32 -2.33
N VAL A 282 19.02 -8.01 -3.48
CA VAL A 282 18.44 -9.36 -3.58
C VAL A 282 19.13 -10.32 -2.62
N SER A 283 20.47 -10.31 -2.58
CA SER A 283 21.25 -11.17 -1.71
C SER A 283 20.97 -10.86 -0.23
N LEU A 284 21.01 -9.57 0.15
CA LEU A 284 20.69 -9.11 1.49
C LEU A 284 19.25 -9.47 1.91
N ALA A 285 18.27 -9.24 1.04
CA ALA A 285 16.88 -9.54 1.30
C ALA A 285 16.67 -11.03 1.53
N ASN A 286 17.24 -11.89 0.69
CA ASN A 286 17.14 -13.34 0.84
C ASN A 286 17.75 -13.84 2.17
N GLU A 287 18.92 -13.32 2.56
CA GLU A 287 19.52 -13.64 3.87
C GLU A 287 18.58 -13.26 5.01
N ARG A 288 18.04 -12.03 4.98
CA ARG A 288 17.15 -11.54 6.04
C ARG A 288 15.83 -12.28 6.08
N ILE A 289 15.25 -12.60 4.92
CA ILE A 289 14.02 -13.40 4.81
C ILE A 289 14.25 -14.80 5.38
N HIS A 290 15.39 -15.42 5.08
CA HIS A 290 15.72 -16.73 5.63
C HIS A 290 15.84 -16.70 7.16
N VAL A 291 16.53 -15.70 7.73
CA VAL A 291 16.73 -15.58 9.18
C VAL A 291 15.47 -15.17 9.92
N ASN A 292 14.63 -14.30 9.35
CA ASN A 292 13.52 -13.66 10.06
C ASN A 292 12.13 -14.10 9.59
N GLY A 293 12.02 -14.81 8.48
CA GLY A 293 10.75 -15.18 7.84
C GLY A 293 10.14 -16.48 8.37
N VAL A 294 10.91 -17.33 9.05
CA VAL A 294 10.37 -18.57 9.62
C VAL A 294 9.55 -18.25 10.87
N PRO A 295 8.31 -18.75 11.00
CA PRO A 295 7.59 -18.71 12.28
C PRO A 295 8.40 -19.49 13.31
N GLY A 296 8.79 -18.83 14.41
CA GLY A 296 9.39 -19.51 15.57
C GLY A 296 8.42 -20.45 16.26
#